data_AF-A0A2W0ZXC3-F1
#
_entry.id   AF-A0A2W0ZXC3-F1
#
_cell.length_a   1.000
_cell.length_b   1.000
_cell.length_c   1.000
_cell.angle_alpha   90.00
_cell.angle_beta   90.00
_cell.angle_gamma   90.00
#
_symmetry.space_group_name_H-M   'P 1'
#
loop_
_entity.id
_entity.type
_entity.pdbx_description
1 polymer ?
#
loop_
_entity_poly.entity_id
_entity_poly.type
_entity_poly.pdbx_seq_one_letter_code
_entity_poly.pdbx_strand_id
1 'polypeptide(L)'
;MMMVVISLFLGKENRMIQISYLRGAFTFLLVLSFFVLFVGIAGAETAPDNEFSENSMKYLAAALAIAIGSLGPGIAIGMLAGKALEAIGRNPDAGSIIQTNMILAIAFAEALGIYALVVAILIGFVF
;
A
#
# COMPACT_ATOMS: atom_id res chain seq x y z
N MET A 1 -19.31 -10.78 11.09
CA MET A 1 -20.66 -11.35 10.89
C MET A 1 -21.00 -11.55 9.41
N MET A 2 -20.76 -10.56 8.52
CA MET A 2 -20.96 -10.69 7.06
C MET A 2 -20.17 -11.84 6.39
N MET A 3 -19.01 -12.20 6.96
CA MET A 3 -18.09 -13.19 6.38
C MET A 3 -18.49 -14.67 6.62
N VAL A 4 -19.30 -14.94 7.67
CA VAL A 4 -19.81 -16.29 7.94
C VAL A 4 -20.92 -16.65 6.96
N VAL A 5 -21.73 -15.66 6.57
CA VAL A 5 -22.83 -15.84 5.62
C VAL A 5 -22.31 -16.20 4.23
N ILE A 6 -21.22 -15.59 3.77
CA ILE A 6 -20.63 -15.86 2.44
C ILE A 6 -19.97 -17.25 2.36
N SER A 7 -19.42 -17.75 3.48
CA SER A 7 -18.80 -19.09 3.57
C SER A 7 -19.82 -20.23 3.46
N LEU A 8 -21.10 -19.98 3.78
CA LEU A 8 -22.18 -20.96 3.67
C LEU A 8 -22.63 -21.21 2.23
N PHE A 9 -22.25 -20.36 1.27
CA PHE A 9 -22.70 -20.44 -0.13
C PHE A 9 -21.65 -20.95 -1.13
N LEU A 10 -20.42 -21.30 -0.71
CA LEU A 10 -19.33 -21.63 -1.62
C LEU A 10 -18.78 -23.08 -1.46
N GLY A 11 -18.62 -23.77 -2.58
CA GLY A 11 -18.09 -25.13 -2.68
C GLY A 11 -16.63 -25.28 -2.23
N LYS A 12 -16.19 -26.51 -1.95
CA LYS A 12 -14.87 -26.86 -1.39
C LYS A 12 -13.67 -26.27 -2.16
N GLU A 13 -13.77 -26.12 -3.48
CA GLU A 13 -12.73 -25.55 -4.34
C GLU A 13 -12.56 -24.03 -4.14
N ASN A 14 -13.68 -23.33 -3.92
CA ASN A 14 -13.67 -21.89 -3.63
C ASN A 14 -13.09 -21.56 -2.25
N ARG A 15 -13.00 -22.54 -1.33
CA ARG A 15 -12.46 -22.31 0.02
C ARG A 15 -10.97 -22.00 0.02
N MET A 16 -10.17 -22.62 -0.85
CA MET A 16 -8.73 -22.32 -0.93
C MET A 16 -8.47 -20.91 -1.46
N ILE A 17 -9.24 -20.51 -2.47
CA ILE A 17 -9.21 -19.15 -3.02
C ILE A 17 -9.64 -18.14 -1.94
N GLN A 18 -10.74 -18.44 -1.24
CA GLN A 18 -11.25 -17.61 -0.13
C GLN A 18 -10.24 -17.45 1.00
N ILE A 19 -9.47 -18.50 1.35
CA ILE A 19 -8.41 -18.44 2.36
C ILE A 19 -7.26 -17.53 1.89
N SER A 20 -6.89 -17.55 0.61
CA SER A 20 -5.86 -16.66 0.07
C SER A 20 -6.26 -15.18 0.14
N TYR A 21 -7.48 -14.85 -0.29
CA TYR A 21 -8.04 -13.50 -0.15
C TYR A 21 -8.12 -13.05 1.31
N LEU A 22 -8.53 -13.96 2.21
CA LEU A 22 -8.63 -13.67 3.64
C LEU A 22 -7.27 -13.37 4.27
N ARG A 23 -6.23 -14.12 3.89
CA ARG A 23 -4.85 -13.88 4.36
C ARG A 23 -4.32 -12.56 3.84
N GLY A 24 -4.53 -12.26 2.56
CA GLY A 24 -4.13 -10.98 1.97
C GLY A 24 -4.81 -9.78 2.62
N ALA A 25 -6.13 -9.84 2.81
CA ALA A 25 -6.89 -8.78 3.48
C ALA A 25 -6.45 -8.59 4.94
N PHE A 26 -6.17 -9.67 5.67
CA PHE A 26 -5.66 -9.60 7.03
C PHE A 26 -4.26 -8.96 7.09
N THR A 27 -3.34 -9.36 6.21
CA THR A 27 -2.01 -8.75 6.14
C THR A 27 -2.07 -7.27 5.78
N PHE A 28 -2.92 -6.89 4.83
CA PHE A 28 -3.14 -5.48 4.48
C PHE A 28 -3.68 -4.66 5.66
N LEU A 29 -4.69 -5.19 6.37
CA LEU A 29 -5.26 -4.53 7.55
C LEU A 29 -4.25 -4.43 8.70
N LEU A 30 -3.39 -5.43 8.89
CA LEU A 30 -2.34 -5.40 9.90
C LEU A 30 -1.31 -4.30 9.60
N VAL A 31 -0.84 -4.22 8.35
CA VAL A 31 0.10 -3.17 7.91
C VAL A 31 -0.55 -1.79 8.04
N LEU A 32 -1.82 -1.65 7.64
CA LEU A 32 -2.57 -0.40 7.78
C LEU A 32 -2.73 0.00 9.26
N SER A 33 -3.06 -0.95 10.13
CA SER A 33 -3.16 -0.73 11.58
C SER A 33 -1.83 -0.29 12.17
N PHE A 34 -0.71 -0.93 11.78
CA PHE A 34 0.63 -0.55 12.23
C PHE A 34 1.02 0.85 11.77
N PHE A 35 0.68 1.22 10.52
CA PHE A 35 0.90 2.56 9.99
C PHE A 35 0.07 3.62 10.74
N VAL A 36 -1.21 3.37 10.99
CA VAL A 36 -2.08 4.27 11.77
C VAL A 36 -1.58 4.42 13.20
N LEU A 37 -1.07 3.36 13.82
CA LEU A 37 -0.49 3.40 15.17
C LEU A 37 0.80 4.23 15.20
N PHE A 38 1.67 4.09 14.19
CA PHE A 38 2.90 4.85 14.08
C PHE A 38 2.64 6.36 13.85
N VAL A 39 1.71 6.69 12.95
CA VAL A 39 1.28 8.09 12.71
C VAL A 39 0.55 8.67 13.93
N GLY A 40 -0.30 7.88 14.58
CA GLY A 40 -1.07 8.32 15.75
C GLY A 40 -0.21 8.62 16.98
N ILE A 41 0.87 7.86 17.20
CA ILE A 41 1.83 8.15 18.28
C ILE A 41 2.65 9.40 17.96
N ALA A 42 3.05 9.61 16.71
CA ALA A 42 3.76 10.83 16.31
C ALA A 42 2.91 12.10 16.42
N GLY A 43 1.58 12.00 16.29
CA GLY A 43 0.65 13.13 16.37
C GLY A 43 0.02 13.38 17.75
N ALA A 44 0.30 12.55 18.76
CA ALA A 44 -0.36 12.64 20.08
C ALA A 44 0.20 13.75 20.99
N GLU A 45 1.31 14.38 20.63
CA GLU A 45 1.91 15.48 21.39
C GLU A 45 1.63 16.83 20.73
N THR A 46 0.43 17.40 20.92
CA THR A 46 0.18 18.86 21.03
C THR A 46 -1.28 19.09 21.47
N ALA A 47 -1.46 19.51 22.73
CA ALA A 47 -2.72 20.05 23.26
C ALA A 47 -2.78 21.58 23.02
N PRO A 48 -3.96 22.22 23.15
CA PRO A 48 -4.41 23.27 22.25
C PRO A 48 -3.96 24.67 22.66
N ASP A 49 -3.30 25.35 21.73
CA ASP A 49 -3.44 26.78 21.52
C ASP A 49 -3.94 27.00 20.09
N ASN A 50 -5.10 27.68 20.02
CA ASN A 50 -5.89 27.79 18.81
C ASN A 50 -5.21 28.74 17.83
N GLU A 51 -4.55 28.16 16.84
CA GLU A 51 -4.35 28.74 15.52
C GLU A 51 -4.04 27.58 14.59
N PHE A 52 -4.06 27.80 13.28
CA PHE A 52 -3.44 26.86 12.34
C PHE A 52 -1.94 26.81 12.67
N SER A 53 -1.58 26.06 13.70
CA SER A 53 -0.22 25.93 14.21
C SER A 53 0.64 25.54 13.03
N GLU A 54 1.73 26.27 12.82
CA GLU A 54 2.68 26.04 11.73
C GLU A 54 3.05 24.55 11.65
N ASN A 55 3.15 23.88 12.80
CA ASN A 55 3.41 22.45 12.92
C ASN A 55 2.24 21.57 12.43
N SER A 56 0.99 21.91 12.75
CA SER A 56 -0.19 21.17 12.26
C SER A 56 -0.32 21.24 10.74
N MET A 57 -0.02 22.39 10.15
CA MET A 57 -0.01 22.56 8.69
C MET A 57 1.15 21.80 8.03
N LYS A 58 2.33 21.77 8.66
CA LYS A 58 3.46 20.95 8.21
C LYS A 58 3.13 19.46 8.19
N TYR A 59 2.57 18.93 9.27
CA TYR A 59 2.19 17.51 9.32
C TYR A 59 1.10 17.15 8.31
N LEU A 60 0.12 18.03 8.11
CA LEU A 60 -0.90 17.83 7.09
C LEU A 60 -0.29 17.83 5.68
N ALA A 61 0.61 18.77 5.38
CA ALA A 61 1.30 18.85 4.09
C ALA A 61 2.18 17.61 3.84
N ALA A 62 2.92 17.14 4.84
CA ALA A 62 3.72 15.92 4.76
C ALA A 62 2.84 14.68 4.50
N ALA A 63 1.73 14.54 5.22
CA ALA A 63 0.77 13.44 5.03
C ALA A 63 0.15 13.45 3.63
N LEU A 64 -0.23 14.62 3.12
CA LEU A 64 -0.80 14.76 1.77
C LEU A 64 0.25 14.45 0.68
N ALA A 65 1.50 14.88 0.87
CA ALA A 65 2.58 14.64 -0.09
C ALA A 65 2.80 13.13 -0.32
N ILE A 66 2.89 12.33 0.75
CA ILE A 66 3.04 10.88 0.63
C ILE A 66 1.74 10.19 0.17
N ALA A 67 0.58 10.63 0.67
CA ALA A 67 -0.70 10.01 0.33
C ALA A 67 -1.00 10.12 -1.18
N ILE A 68 -0.80 11.30 -1.76
CA ILE A 68 -1.04 11.54 -3.18
C ILE A 68 0.12 10.97 -4.02
N GLY A 69 1.36 11.17 -3.58
CA GLY A 69 2.55 10.74 -4.33
C GLY A 69 2.70 9.22 -4.43
N SER A 70 2.12 8.44 -3.51
CA SER A 70 2.13 6.98 -3.55
C SER A 70 1.02 6.34 -4.40
N LEU A 71 0.00 7.10 -4.84
CA LEU A 71 -1.10 6.57 -5.65
C LEU A 71 -0.62 6.04 -7.01
N GLY A 72 0.23 6.80 -7.70
CA GLY A 72 0.79 6.41 -9.00
C GLY A 72 1.56 5.08 -8.93
N PRO A 73 2.58 4.97 -8.07
CA PRO A 73 3.31 3.72 -7.83
C PRO A 73 2.40 2.56 -7.45
N GLY A 74 1.46 2.76 -6.52
CA GLY A 74 0.55 1.70 -6.08
C GLY A 74 -0.30 1.14 -7.21
N ILE A 75 -0.86 2.00 -8.06
CA ILE A 75 -1.64 1.60 -9.24
C ILE A 75 -0.74 0.89 -10.27
N ALA A 76 0.43 1.46 -10.57
CA ALA A 76 1.37 0.90 -11.53
C ALA A 76 1.82 -0.51 -11.13
N ILE A 77 2.19 -0.72 -9.87
CA ILE A 77 2.64 -2.01 -9.35
C ILE A 77 1.53 -3.05 -9.45
N GLY A 78 0.29 -2.70 -9.07
CA GLY A 78 -0.86 -3.59 -9.20
C GLY A 78 -1.11 -4.03 -10.65
N MET A 79 -1.04 -3.09 -11.58
CA MET A 79 -1.20 -3.37 -13.02
C MET A 79 -0.05 -4.21 -13.60
N LEU A 80 1.19 -3.88 -13.25
CA LEU A 80 2.38 -4.60 -13.71
C LEU A 80 2.36 -6.05 -13.23
N ALA A 81 2.07 -6.27 -11.94
CA ALA A 81 1.98 -7.60 -11.35
C ALA A 81 0.85 -8.43 -11.98
N GLY A 82 -0.34 -7.84 -12.16
CA GLY A 82 -1.47 -8.52 -12.79
C GLY A 82 -1.15 -9.00 -14.22
N LYS A 83 -0.60 -8.10 -15.05
CA LYS A 83 -0.21 -8.43 -16.43
C LYS A 83 0.91 -9.46 -16.52
N ALA A 84 1.88 -9.40 -15.61
CA ALA A 84 2.94 -10.38 -15.54
C ALA A 84 2.40 -11.77 -15.20
N LEU A 85 1.48 -11.88 -14.24
CA LEU A 85 0.85 -13.15 -13.88
C LEU A 85 0.01 -13.73 -15.03
N GLU A 86 -0.75 -12.90 -15.75
CA GLU A 86 -1.46 -13.33 -16.96
C GLU A 86 -0.51 -13.86 -18.03
N ALA A 87 0.63 -13.20 -18.25
CA ALA A 87 1.64 -13.62 -19.22
C ALA A 87 2.29 -14.95 -18.82
N ILE A 88 2.63 -15.14 -17.54
CA ILE A 88 3.18 -16.39 -17.00
C ILE A 88 2.15 -17.52 -17.13
N GLY A 89 0.88 -17.25 -16.85
CA GLY A 89 -0.20 -18.24 -17.00
C GLY A 89 -0.39 -18.72 -18.45
N ARG A 90 -0.09 -17.86 -19.44
CA ARG A 90 -0.14 -18.21 -20.87
C ARG A 90 1.11 -18.92 -21.37
N ASN A 91 2.28 -18.58 -20.84
CA ASN A 91 3.55 -19.19 -21.19
C ASN A 91 4.40 -19.43 -19.93
N PRO A 92 4.24 -20.59 -19.27
CA PRO A 92 4.93 -20.89 -18.02
C PRO A 92 6.45 -21.02 -18.20
N ASP A 93 6.91 -21.45 -19.38
CA ASP A 93 8.34 -21.63 -19.67
C ASP A 93 9.10 -20.30 -19.70
N ALA A 94 8.42 -19.20 -20.05
CA ALA A 94 8.96 -17.84 -20.01
C ALA A 94 8.91 -17.21 -18.61
N GLY A 95 8.45 -17.93 -17.59
CA GLY A 95 8.10 -17.37 -16.28
C GLY A 95 9.24 -16.63 -15.59
N SER A 96 10.45 -17.17 -15.63
CA SER A 96 11.63 -16.55 -15.00
C SER A 96 11.96 -15.18 -15.62
N ILE A 97 11.95 -15.09 -16.96
CA ILE A 97 12.26 -13.84 -17.68
C ILE A 97 11.19 -12.78 -17.41
N ILE A 98 9.91 -13.19 -17.44
CA ILE A 98 8.78 -12.29 -17.15
C ILE A 98 8.88 -11.75 -15.71
N GLN A 99 9.19 -12.62 -14.74
CA GLN A 99 9.33 -12.22 -13.33
C GLN A 99 10.48 -11.23 -13.13
N THR A 100 11.64 -11.46 -13.76
CA THR A 100 12.78 -10.52 -13.70
C THR A 100 12.40 -9.15 -14.25
N ASN A 101 11.76 -9.10 -15.42
CA ASN A 101 11.34 -7.85 -16.04
C ASN A 101 10.25 -7.14 -15.23
N MET A 102 9.32 -7.91 -14.64
CA MET A 102 8.28 -7.38 -13.75
C MET A 102 8.89 -6.71 -12.52
N ILE A 103 9.84 -7.37 -11.84
CA ILE A 103 10.49 -6.81 -10.64
C ILE A 103 11.23 -5.53 -11.00
N LEU A 104 11.93 -5.48 -12.13
CA LEU A 104 12.62 -4.28 -12.59
C LEU A 104 11.64 -3.12 -12.84
N ALA A 105 10.51 -3.39 -13.52
CA ALA A 105 9.48 -2.39 -13.76
C ALA A 105 8.84 -1.89 -12.46
N ILE A 106 8.58 -2.80 -11.50
CA ILE A 106 8.10 -2.46 -10.16
C ILE A 106 9.10 -1.57 -9.42
N ALA A 107 10.40 -1.87 -9.49
CA ALA A 107 11.43 -1.05 -8.85
C ALA A 107 11.46 0.39 -9.41
N PHE A 108 11.29 0.55 -10.73
CA PHE A 108 11.18 1.89 -11.32
C PHE A 108 9.89 2.62 -10.91
N ALA A 109 8.76 1.92 -10.80
CA ALA A 109 7.53 2.51 -10.30
C ALA A 109 7.68 2.94 -8.83
N GLU A 110 8.30 2.11 -8.00
CA GLU A 110 8.53 2.36 -6.58
C GLU A 110 9.47 3.54 -6.33
N ALA A 111 10.44 3.79 -7.21
CA ALA A 111 11.34 4.95 -7.11
C ALA A 111 10.58 6.29 -7.03
N LEU A 112 9.44 6.40 -7.73
CA LEU A 112 8.57 7.58 -7.63
C LEU A 112 7.88 7.68 -6.26
N GLY A 113 7.50 6.54 -5.67
CA GLY A 113 6.96 6.48 -4.31
C GLY A 113 7.99 6.87 -3.25
N ILE A 114 9.24 6.44 -3.43
CA ILE A 114 10.36 6.86 -2.58
C ILE A 114 10.57 8.38 -2.68
N TYR A 115 10.46 9.00 -3.87
CA TYR A 115 10.55 10.46 -3.96
C TYR A 115 9.43 11.17 -3.19
N ALA A 116 8.20 10.66 -3.23
CA ALA A 116 7.12 11.20 -2.40
C ALA A 116 7.41 11.05 -0.89
N LEU A 117 7.98 9.91 -0.48
CA LEU A 117 8.39 9.67 0.91
C LEU A 117 9.50 10.64 1.34
N VAL A 118 10.50 10.85 0.50
CA VAL A 118 11.60 11.81 0.76
C VAL A 118 11.03 13.20 0.95
N VAL A 119 10.15 13.66 0.06
CA VAL A 119 9.50 14.98 0.19
C VAL A 119 8.70 15.10 1.49
N ALA A 120 7.92 14.07 1.84
CA ALA A 120 7.17 14.07 3.09
C ALA A 120 8.08 14.15 4.33
N ILE A 121 9.20 13.44 4.34
CA ILE A 121 10.20 13.51 5.42
C ILE A 121 10.84 14.90 5.49
N LEU A 122 11.18 15.50 4.34
CA LEU A 122 11.75 16.86 4.33
C LEU A 122 10.77 17.89 4.92
N ILE A 123 9.49 17.82 4.56
CA ILE A 123 8.45 18.69 5.12
C ILE A 123 8.25 18.46 6.62
N GLY A 124 8.29 17.21 7.08
CA GLY A 124 8.01 16.87 8.47
C GLY A 124 9.17 17.09 9.45
N PHE A 125 10.42 17.03 8.98
CA PHE A 125 11.59 16.96 9.88
C PHE A 125 12.72 17.92 9.55
N VAL A 126 12.74 18.52 8.36
CA VAL A 126 13.85 19.39 7.92
C VAL A 126 13.43 20.84 7.79
N PHE A 127 12.24 21.10 7.24
CA PHE A 127 11.70 22.45 7.04
C PHE A 127 10.80 22.89 8.20
#